data_AF-A0A3S3U7Q2-F1
#
_entry.id   AF-A0A3S3U7Q2-F1
#
_cell.length_a   1.000
_cell.length_b   1.000
_cell.length_c   1.000
_cell.angle_alpha   90.00
_cell.angle_beta   90.00
_cell.angle_gamma   90.00
#
_symmetry.space_group_name_H-M   'P 1'
#
loop_
_entity.id
_entity.type
_entity.pdbx_description
1 polymer ?
#
loop_
_entity_poly.entity_id
_entity_poly.type
_entity_poly.pdbx_seq_one_letter_code
_entity_poly.pdbx_strand_id
1 'polypeptide(L)'
;MTAPRHYTPLFFADEALALAAGHRPCAFCRREAWRDFQRAWVTATGLSQRAPEIDKALHRARLDRDRRPATHIADCASLPDHSFIRTTKAPGRLEGAAFLPLTARGYAPALPRPEGPVTVLTPLPLLQVLRAGYHPALTRDQDRASWPDSRG
;
A
#
# COMPACT_ATOMS: atom_id res chain seq x y z
N MET A 1 3.80 0.76 35.01
CA MET A 1 3.19 -0.36 34.24
C MET A 1 2.97 0.08 32.80
N THR A 2 4.01 0.08 31.97
CA THR A 2 3.86 0.32 30.52
C THR A 2 3.71 -1.02 29.85
N ALA A 3 2.47 -1.43 29.53
CA ALA A 3 2.25 -2.66 28.77
C ALA A 3 2.81 -2.48 27.35
N PRO A 4 3.86 -3.22 26.93
CA PRO A 4 4.37 -3.11 25.57
C PRO A 4 3.57 -4.07 24.70
N ARG A 5 2.44 -3.62 24.11
CA ARG A 5 1.60 -4.44 23.18
C ARG A 5 0.41 -3.70 22.52
N HIS A 6 0.46 -2.37 22.39
CA HIS A 6 -0.64 -1.66 21.73
C HIS A 6 -0.48 -1.73 20.20
N TYR A 7 -1.18 -2.69 19.58
CA TYR A 7 -1.42 -2.68 18.15
C TYR A 7 -2.51 -1.64 17.84
N THR A 8 -2.12 -0.50 17.29
CA THR A 8 -3.09 0.38 16.62
C THR A 8 -3.17 -0.08 15.18
N PRO A 9 -4.32 -0.63 14.72
CA PRO A 9 -4.49 -1.01 13.32
C PRO A 9 -4.27 0.22 12.42
N LEU A 10 -3.86 -0.03 11.18
CA LEU A 10 -3.81 1.03 10.18
C LEU A 10 -5.20 1.69 10.10
N PHE A 11 -5.28 3.01 10.22
CA PHE A 11 -6.54 3.77 10.06
C PHE A 11 -7.05 3.80 8.61
N PHE A 12 -6.49 2.96 7.75
CA PHE A 12 -6.83 2.83 6.34
C PHE A 12 -7.82 1.66 6.15
N ALA A 13 -8.58 1.70 5.06
CA ALA A 13 -9.48 0.61 4.70
C ALA A 13 -8.75 -0.74 4.53
N ASP A 14 -7.53 -0.69 3.99
CA ASP A 14 -6.62 -1.84 3.84
C ASP A 14 -5.15 -1.37 3.67
N GLU A 15 -4.23 -2.32 3.56
CA GLU A 15 -2.82 -2.03 3.36
C GLU A 15 -2.52 -1.43 1.97
N ALA A 16 -3.30 -1.76 0.93
CA ALA A 16 -3.11 -1.16 -0.40
C ALA A 16 -3.33 0.37 -0.37
N LEU A 17 -4.33 0.84 0.37
CA LEU A 17 -4.53 2.25 0.63
C LEU A 17 -3.42 2.85 1.50
N ALA A 18 -2.90 2.12 2.48
CA ALA A 18 -1.73 2.55 3.25
C ALA A 18 -0.48 2.72 2.36
N LEU A 19 -0.25 1.79 1.42
CA LEU A 19 0.80 1.91 0.40
C LEU A 19 0.55 3.15 -0.49
N ALA A 20 -0.69 3.41 -0.90
CA ALA A 20 -1.03 4.60 -1.67
C ALA A 20 -0.69 5.91 -0.93
N ALA A 21 -0.82 5.92 0.39
CA ALA A 21 -0.40 7.03 1.25
C ALA A 21 1.14 7.06 1.51
N GLY A 22 1.90 6.12 0.94
CA GLY A 22 3.35 6.03 1.08
C GLY A 22 3.80 5.38 2.40
N HIS A 23 2.96 4.55 3.01
CA HIS A 23 3.32 3.77 4.19
C HIS A 23 3.83 2.38 3.80
N ARG A 24 4.52 1.74 4.74
CA ARG A 24 4.99 0.34 4.69
C ARG A 24 4.38 -0.45 5.85
N PRO A 25 4.44 -1.79 5.83
CA PRO A 25 4.00 -2.60 6.96
C PRO A 25 4.76 -2.27 8.24
N CYS A 26 4.09 -2.39 9.38
CA CYS A 26 4.72 -2.12 10.66
C CYS A 26 5.72 -3.22 11.02
N ALA A 27 7.01 -2.87 11.13
CA ALA A 27 8.08 -3.79 11.50
C ALA A 27 7.91 -4.43 12.90
N PHE A 28 7.19 -3.77 13.80
CA PHE A 28 6.94 -4.29 15.15
C PHE A 28 5.70 -5.20 15.20
N CYS A 29 4.59 -4.76 14.59
CA CYS A 29 3.29 -5.41 14.70
C CYS A 29 3.11 -6.53 13.67
N ARG A 30 3.54 -6.31 12.43
CA ARG A 30 3.37 -7.23 11.29
C ARG A 30 4.73 -7.65 10.75
N ARG A 31 5.49 -8.36 11.59
CA ARG A 31 6.90 -8.72 11.35
C ARG A 31 7.11 -9.53 10.08
N GLU A 32 6.22 -10.47 9.80
CA GLU A 32 6.30 -11.32 8.60
C GLU A 32 6.08 -10.48 7.33
N ALA A 33 4.97 -9.75 7.27
CA ALA A 33 4.69 -8.82 6.17
C ALA A 33 5.82 -7.78 5.99
N TRP A 34 6.41 -7.29 7.08
CA TRP A 34 7.58 -6.41 7.01
C TRP A 34 8.79 -7.08 6.35
N ARG A 35 9.10 -8.34 6.70
CA ARG A 35 10.21 -9.08 6.08
C ARG A 35 9.94 -9.35 4.60
N ASP A 36 8.69 -9.61 4.24
CA ASP A 36 8.29 -9.83 2.85
C ASP A 36 8.42 -8.54 2.04
N PHE A 37 7.96 -7.43 2.62
CA PHE A 37 8.15 -6.10 2.08
C PHE A 37 9.62 -5.77 1.90
N GLN A 38 10.48 -6.05 2.88
CA GLN A 38 11.92 -5.79 2.77
C GLN A 38 12.56 -6.56 1.60
N ARG A 39 12.20 -7.83 1.42
CA ARG A 39 12.72 -8.64 0.29
C ARG A 39 12.28 -8.03 -1.04
N ALA A 40 10.99 -7.75 -1.19
CA ALA A 40 10.45 -7.12 -2.39
C ALA A 40 11.05 -5.72 -2.64
N TRP A 41 11.29 -4.93 -1.59
CA TRP A 41 11.94 -3.61 -1.66
C TRP A 41 13.36 -3.68 -2.21
N VAL A 42 14.17 -4.62 -1.71
CA VAL A 42 15.54 -4.82 -2.19
C VAL A 42 15.52 -5.25 -3.65
N THR A 43 14.66 -6.20 -4.02
CA THR A 43 14.49 -6.64 -5.41
C THR A 43 14.04 -5.49 -6.33
N ALA A 44 13.12 -4.64 -5.86
CA ALA A 44 12.55 -3.55 -6.62
C ALA A 44 13.50 -2.37 -6.83
N THR A 45 14.32 -2.05 -5.81
CA THR A 45 15.05 -0.77 -5.75
C THR A 45 16.57 -0.91 -5.70
N GLY A 46 17.09 -2.07 -5.28
CA GLY A 46 18.51 -2.25 -4.96
C GLY A 46 19.01 -1.40 -3.79
N LEU A 47 18.11 -0.71 -3.06
CA LEU A 47 18.46 0.18 -1.96
C LEU A 47 18.55 -0.56 -0.62
N SER A 48 19.03 0.17 0.39
CA SER A 48 19.06 -0.29 1.79
C SER A 48 17.68 -0.78 2.26
N GLN A 49 17.67 -1.95 2.90
CA GLN A 49 16.48 -2.53 3.55
C GLN A 49 16.22 -1.99 4.97
N ARG A 50 17.01 -1.02 5.44
CA ARG A 50 16.85 -0.46 6.79
C ARG A 50 15.59 0.42 6.84
N ALA A 51 14.75 0.21 7.85
CA ALA A 51 13.48 0.93 7.99
C ALA A 51 13.60 2.47 7.87
N PRO A 52 14.56 3.16 8.52
CA PRO A 52 14.69 4.61 8.37
C PRO A 52 15.01 5.07 6.94
N GLU A 53 15.79 4.29 6.18
CA GLU A 53 16.13 4.62 4.80
C GLU A 53 14.96 4.38 3.85
N ILE A 54 14.21 3.29 4.07
CA ILE A 54 12.94 3.03 3.39
C ILE A 54 11.96 4.17 3.67
N ASP A 55 11.77 4.53 4.94
CA ASP A 55 10.84 5.58 5.36
C ASP A 55 11.21 6.94 4.71
N LYS A 56 12.51 7.25 4.62
CA LYS A 56 13.01 8.44 3.91
C LYS A 56 12.77 8.38 2.39
N ALA A 57 12.94 7.22 1.76
CA ALA A 57 12.65 7.05 0.34
C ALA A 57 11.15 7.19 0.05
N LEU A 58 10.30 6.54 0.85
CA LEU A 58 8.84 6.63 0.74
C LEU A 58 8.32 8.05 1.01
N HIS A 59 8.87 8.73 2.02
CA HIS A 59 8.51 10.12 2.32
C HIS A 59 8.79 11.06 1.14
N ARG A 60 9.93 10.89 0.46
CA ARG A 60 10.28 11.66 -0.74
C ARG A 60 9.39 11.32 -1.94
N ALA A 61 8.99 10.06 -2.06
CA ALA A 61 8.19 9.60 -3.19
C ALA A 61 6.69 9.93 -3.06
N ARG A 62 6.19 10.19 -1.85
CA ARG A 62 4.75 10.41 -1.62
C ARG A 62 4.29 11.86 -1.81
N LEU A 63 5.21 12.83 -1.83
CA LEU A 63 4.89 14.26 -1.98
C LEU A 63 5.57 14.87 -3.21
N ASP A 64 4.87 15.76 -3.91
CA ASP A 64 5.45 16.59 -4.95
C ASP A 64 6.19 17.81 -4.37
N ARG A 65 6.71 18.68 -5.25
CA ARG A 65 7.43 19.90 -4.87
C ARG A 65 6.58 20.89 -4.07
N ASP A 66 5.26 20.85 -4.25
CA ASP A 66 4.28 21.69 -3.56
C ASP A 66 3.72 21.02 -2.30
N ARG A 67 4.31 19.89 -1.87
CA ARG A 67 3.88 19.07 -0.73
C ARG A 67 2.47 18.50 -0.88
N ARG A 68 1.98 18.33 -2.11
CA ARG A 68 0.74 17.61 -2.42
C ARG A 68 1.07 16.14 -2.65
N PRO A 69 0.08 15.22 -2.57
CA PRO A 69 0.30 13.83 -2.93
C PRO A 69 0.90 13.70 -4.33
N ALA A 70 2.07 13.08 -4.44
CA ALA A 70 2.72 12.84 -5.71
C ALA A 70 1.87 11.88 -6.55
N THR A 71 1.51 12.29 -7.76
CA THR A 71 0.76 11.46 -8.71
C THR A 71 1.43 11.47 -10.07
N HIS A 72 1.22 10.43 -10.86
CA HIS A 72 1.71 10.34 -12.23
C HIS A 72 0.67 9.68 -13.12
N ILE A 73 0.79 9.87 -14.43
CA ILE A 73 -0.04 9.18 -15.42
C ILE A 73 0.67 7.92 -15.86
N ALA A 74 -0.06 6.81 -15.94
CA ALA A 74 0.40 5.57 -16.54
C ALA A 74 -0.76 4.87 -17.26
N ASP A 75 -0.45 3.99 -18.20
CA ASP A 75 -1.45 3.08 -18.76
C ASP A 75 -1.94 2.12 -17.67
N CYS A 76 -3.26 2.06 -17.46
CA CYS A 76 -3.88 1.19 -16.47
C CYS A 76 -3.52 -0.29 -16.67
N ALA A 77 -3.34 -0.75 -17.91
CA ALA A 77 -2.95 -2.13 -18.22
C ALA A 77 -1.54 -2.47 -17.71
N SER A 78 -0.67 -1.47 -17.53
CA SER A 78 0.71 -1.68 -17.06
C SER A 78 0.85 -1.77 -15.53
N LEU A 79 -0.21 -1.43 -14.80
CA LEU A 79 -0.16 -1.32 -13.34
C LEU A 79 -0.31 -2.69 -12.67
N PRO A 80 0.50 -3.01 -11.65
CA PRO A 80 0.31 -4.23 -10.88
C PRO A 80 -1.01 -4.18 -10.10
N ASP A 81 -1.48 -5.34 -9.69
CA ASP A 81 -2.56 -5.43 -8.72
C ASP A 81 -2.24 -4.68 -7.43
N HIS A 82 -3.30 -4.23 -6.77
CA HIS A 82 -3.28 -3.42 -5.56
C HIS A 82 -2.73 -2.00 -5.75
N SER A 83 -2.44 -1.60 -6.99
CA SER A 83 -2.23 -0.19 -7.33
C SER A 83 -3.50 0.62 -7.04
N PHE A 84 -3.32 1.80 -6.45
CA PHE A 84 -4.38 2.77 -6.25
C PHE A 84 -4.33 3.81 -7.35
N ILE A 85 -5.48 4.05 -7.98
CA ILE A 85 -5.63 5.02 -9.06
C ILE A 85 -6.77 5.98 -8.75
N ARG A 86 -6.83 7.09 -9.50
CA ARG A 86 -7.94 8.03 -9.52
C ARG A 86 -8.56 8.04 -10.91
N THR A 87 -9.86 7.73 -10.95
CA THR A 87 -10.73 7.94 -12.11
C THR A 87 -11.42 9.29 -11.99
N THR A 88 -12.22 9.67 -13.00
CA THR A 88 -13.06 10.88 -12.94
C THR A 88 -14.12 10.83 -11.83
N LYS A 89 -14.55 9.64 -11.42
CA LYS A 89 -15.62 9.45 -10.42
C LYS A 89 -15.09 9.29 -9.00
N ALA A 90 -14.04 8.49 -8.83
CA ALA A 90 -13.51 8.14 -7.52
C ALA A 90 -12.08 7.60 -7.59
N PRO A 91 -11.30 7.68 -6.49
CA PRO A 91 -10.12 6.86 -6.31
C PRO A 91 -10.51 5.40 -6.00
N GLY A 92 -9.59 4.47 -6.20
CA GLY A 92 -9.84 3.07 -5.89
C GLY A 92 -8.65 2.16 -6.20
N ARG A 93 -8.79 0.89 -5.82
CA ARG A 93 -7.75 -0.14 -5.93
C ARG A 93 -7.98 -1.01 -7.17
N LEU A 94 -6.92 -1.43 -7.83
CA LEU A 94 -6.96 -2.42 -8.91
C LEU A 94 -6.78 -3.84 -8.38
N GLU A 95 -7.50 -4.80 -8.96
CA GLU A 95 -7.41 -6.22 -8.63
C GLU A 95 -7.83 -7.07 -9.84
N GLY A 96 -6.86 -7.69 -10.51
CA GLY A 96 -7.06 -8.38 -11.78
C GLY A 96 -7.74 -7.47 -12.81
N ALA A 97 -8.85 -7.95 -13.36
CA ALA A 97 -9.69 -7.22 -14.31
C ALA A 97 -10.68 -6.23 -13.66
N ALA A 98 -10.59 -6.01 -12.34
CA ALA A 98 -11.50 -5.16 -11.59
C ALA A 98 -10.83 -3.88 -11.07
N PHE A 99 -11.66 -2.86 -10.93
CA PHE A 99 -11.41 -1.64 -10.16
C PHE A 99 -12.42 -1.58 -9.01
N LEU A 100 -11.92 -1.41 -7.79
CA LEU A 100 -12.70 -1.29 -6.57
C LEU A 100 -12.71 0.17 -6.13
N PRO A 101 -13.80 0.94 -6.38
CA PRO A 101 -13.86 2.35 -5.99
C PRO A 101 -13.90 2.49 -4.47
N LEU A 102 -13.10 3.40 -3.92
CA LEU A 102 -13.11 3.73 -2.50
C LEU A 102 -14.22 4.73 -2.20
N THR A 103 -15.01 4.45 -1.16
CA THR A 103 -16.04 5.35 -0.61
C THR A 103 -15.80 5.58 0.88
N ALA A 104 -16.55 6.51 1.48
CA ALA A 104 -16.51 6.74 2.92
C ALA A 104 -16.91 5.50 3.76
N ARG A 105 -17.61 4.52 3.18
CA ARG A 105 -18.04 3.29 3.85
C ARG A 105 -17.16 2.07 3.52
N GLY A 106 -16.05 2.26 2.79
CA GLY A 106 -15.22 1.19 2.25
C GLY A 106 -15.36 1.07 0.73
N TYR A 107 -15.00 -0.09 0.17
CA TYR A 107 -15.05 -0.30 -1.27
C TYR A 107 -16.49 -0.49 -1.78
N ALA A 108 -16.82 0.20 -2.87
CA ALA A 108 -18.03 -0.03 -3.63
C ALA A 108 -17.94 -1.33 -4.45
N PRO A 109 -19.06 -1.82 -5.03
CA PRO A 109 -19.03 -2.94 -5.96
C PRO A 109 -17.99 -2.75 -7.07
N ALA A 110 -17.32 -3.85 -7.41
CA ALA A 110 -16.29 -3.86 -8.44
C ALA A 110 -16.83 -3.37 -9.79
N LEU A 111 -16.06 -2.52 -10.43
CA LEU A 111 -16.25 -2.06 -11.80
C LEU A 111 -15.19 -2.71 -12.70
N PRO A 112 -15.41 -2.75 -14.03
CA PRO A 112 -14.35 -3.13 -14.96
C PRO A 112 -13.10 -2.27 -14.76
N ARG A 113 -11.93 -2.88 -14.87
CA ARG A 113 -10.65 -2.16 -14.88
C ARG A 113 -10.68 -1.09 -15.98
N PRO A 114 -10.34 0.17 -15.66
CA PRO A 114 -10.27 1.23 -16.67
C PRO A 114 -9.26 0.89 -17.76
N GLU A 115 -9.56 1.31 -18.98
CA GLU A 115 -8.65 1.22 -20.11
C GLU A 115 -7.88 2.53 -20.29
N GLY A 116 -6.65 2.44 -20.82
CA GLY A 116 -5.84 3.60 -21.18
C GLY A 116 -5.26 4.36 -19.97
N PRO A 117 -4.89 5.64 -20.17
CA PRO A 117 -4.15 6.41 -19.18
C PRO A 117 -5.01 6.76 -17.96
N VAL A 118 -4.47 6.48 -16.77
CA VAL A 118 -5.09 6.80 -15.48
C VAL A 118 -4.12 7.58 -14.59
N THR A 119 -4.66 8.35 -13.64
CA THR A 119 -3.82 8.96 -12.61
C THR A 119 -3.54 7.95 -11.52
N VAL A 120 -2.26 7.67 -11.29
CA VAL A 120 -1.79 6.74 -10.26
C VAL A 120 -1.52 7.49 -8.97
N LEU A 121 -2.06 6.95 -7.88
CA LEU A 121 -1.90 7.48 -6.52
C LEU A 121 -0.83 6.72 -5.73
N THR A 122 -0.60 5.44 -6.04
CA THR A 122 0.48 4.68 -5.42
C THR A 122 1.85 5.23 -5.83
N PRO A 123 2.74 5.58 -4.87
CA PRO A 123 4.08 6.05 -5.18
C PRO A 123 4.90 5.04 -5.99
N LEU A 124 5.72 5.54 -6.91
CA LEU A 124 6.49 4.69 -7.85
C LEU A 124 7.31 3.58 -7.17
N PRO A 125 8.05 3.81 -6.06
CA PRO A 125 8.77 2.72 -5.38
C PRO A 125 7.85 1.61 -4.90
N LEU A 126 6.62 1.93 -4.50
CA LEU A 126 5.65 0.95 -4.02
C LEU A 126 5.00 0.18 -5.17
N LEU A 127 4.81 0.80 -6.35
CA LEU A 127 4.45 0.05 -7.55
C LEU A 127 5.52 -0.99 -7.92
N GLN A 128 6.80 -0.63 -7.77
CA GLN A 128 7.90 -1.57 -8.04
C GLN A 128 7.93 -2.70 -6.99
N VAL A 129 7.67 -2.39 -5.71
CA VAL A 129 7.53 -3.40 -4.64
C VAL A 129 6.38 -4.38 -4.92
N LEU A 130 5.22 -3.88 -5.38
CA LEU A 130 4.09 -4.73 -5.78
C LEU A 130 4.48 -5.64 -6.96
N ARG A 131 5.18 -5.10 -7.98
CA ARG A 131 5.71 -5.90 -9.10
C ARG A 131 6.75 -6.93 -8.67
N ALA A 132 7.51 -6.65 -7.61
CA ALA A 132 8.48 -7.57 -7.03
C ALA A 132 7.84 -8.67 -6.15
N GLY A 133 6.50 -8.77 -6.12
CA GLY A 133 5.77 -9.86 -5.49
C GLY A 133 5.33 -9.57 -4.05
N TYR A 134 5.35 -8.31 -3.59
CA TYR A 134 4.75 -7.98 -2.31
C TYR A 134 3.21 -8.02 -2.40
N HIS A 135 2.58 -8.81 -1.55
CA HIS A 135 1.12 -8.90 -1.46
C HIS A 135 0.61 -8.16 -0.21
N PRO A 136 -0.08 -7.02 -0.36
CA PRO A 136 -0.63 -6.28 0.77
C PRO A 136 -1.80 -7.01 1.43
N ALA A 137 -1.99 -6.79 2.73
CA ALA A 137 -3.19 -7.24 3.46
C ALA A 137 -4.43 -6.44 3.01
N LEU A 138 -5.42 -7.14 2.47
CA LEU A 138 -6.63 -6.57 1.90
C LEU A 138 -7.85 -6.69 2.82
N THR A 139 -7.76 -7.51 3.86
CA THR A 139 -8.81 -7.69 4.87
C THR A 139 -8.28 -7.40 6.26
N ARG A 140 -9.20 -7.10 7.20
CA ARG A 140 -8.85 -6.90 8.61
C ARG A 140 -8.19 -8.12 9.24
N ASP A 141 -8.58 -9.33 8.83
CA ASP A 141 -8.00 -10.57 9.34
C ASP A 141 -6.55 -10.77 8.87
N GLN A 142 -6.22 -10.28 7.67
CA GLN A 142 -4.86 -10.24 7.15
C GLN A 142 -4.03 -9.13 7.82
N ASP A 143 -4.65 -7.99 8.16
CA ASP A 143 -4.04 -6.87 8.87
C ASP A 143 -4.10 -7.05 10.40
N ARG A 144 -3.63 -8.19 10.91
CA ARG A 144 -3.52 -8.47 12.34
C ARG A 144 -2.06 -8.52 12.79
N ALA A 145 -1.82 -8.18 14.05
CA ALA A 145 -0.50 -8.32 14.64
C ALA A 145 -0.04 -9.80 14.64
N SER A 146 1.25 -10.04 14.42
CA SER A 146 1.84 -11.39 14.37
C SER A 146 2.09 -12.01 15.74
N TRP A 147 1.67 -11.36 16.83
CA TRP A 147 1.81 -11.90 18.19
C TRP A 147 0.66 -12.89 18.47
N PRO A 148 0.91 -14.01 19.16
CA PRO A 148 -0.18 -14.88 19.61
C PRO A 148 -1.16 -14.07 20.45
N ASP A 149 -2.47 -14.22 20.19
CA ASP A 149 -3.52 -13.54 20.95
C ASP A 149 -3.37 -13.98 22.42
N SER A 150 -2.99 -13.06 23.30
CA SER A 150 -2.82 -13.34 24.73
C SER A 150 -4.17 -13.38 25.47
N ARG A 151 -5.28 -13.43 24.75
CA ARG A 151 -6.61 -13.70 25.30
C ARG A 151 -6.81 -15.21 25.47
N GLY A 152 -6.12 -15.74 26.47
CA GLY A 152 -6.55 -16.94 27.20
C GLY A 152 -7.46 -16.54 28.35
#